data_AF-J9DWY4-F1
#
_entry.id   AF-J9DWY4-F1
#
_cell.length_a   1.000
_cell.length_b   1.000
_cell.length_c   1.000
_cell.angle_alpha   90.00
_cell.angle_beta   90.00
_cell.angle_gamma   90.00
#
_symmetry.space_group_name_H-M   'P 1'
#
loop_
_entity.id
_entity.type
_entity.pdbx_description
1 polymer ?
#
loop_
_entity_poly.entity_id
_entity_poly.type
_entity_poly.pdbx_seq_one_letter_code
_entity_poly.pdbx_strand_id
1 'polypeptide(L)'
;MRCHYDVLEVDCDADDDTIKKAYRKLALKWHPDKNPSNVEECTRYFALIQQAYDILSDPQERAWYNRHRESILKGGIDEHYEDNSLNLFPYFTSTCYSGFDDNHKAKNFYVVYRQVFDTLASEDYEFLDEKSEEYPSFGDKNSSYDDVVGPFYAFWGSFCTVRSFAWLDKFDIRDASNRRVVKAMEKENKKLREASKRERNEEIRALVAFIRKRDPRVRAHKKELEEK
;
A
#
# COMPACT_ATOMS: atom_id res chain seq x y z
N MET A 1 5.74 -17.01 -3.09
CA MET A 1 4.53 -16.25 -2.69
C MET A 1 3.37 -16.73 -3.56
N ARG A 2 2.17 -17.01 -3.00
CA ARG A 2 1.00 -17.40 -3.82
C ARG A 2 0.26 -16.15 -4.30
N CYS A 3 -0.18 -16.14 -5.55
CA CYS A 3 -0.98 -15.04 -6.09
C CYS A 3 -2.39 -15.04 -5.47
N HIS A 4 -3.06 -13.89 -5.36
CA HIS A 4 -4.42 -13.80 -4.80
C HIS A 4 -5.45 -14.59 -5.63
N TYR A 5 -5.28 -14.64 -6.96
CA TYR A 5 -6.11 -15.50 -7.81
C TYR A 5 -5.92 -16.98 -7.48
N ASP A 6 -4.68 -17.42 -7.22
CA ASP A 6 -4.38 -18.81 -6.81
C ASP A 6 -4.98 -19.13 -5.45
N VAL A 7 -4.95 -18.17 -4.50
CA VAL A 7 -5.53 -18.33 -3.17
C VAL A 7 -7.05 -18.52 -3.25
N LEU A 8 -7.71 -17.83 -4.18
CA LEU A 8 -9.14 -17.99 -4.43
C LEU A 8 -9.47 -19.15 -5.38
N GLU A 9 -8.48 -19.88 -5.88
CA GLU A 9 -8.65 -20.98 -6.86
C GLU A 9 -9.41 -20.51 -8.13
N VAL A 10 -9.12 -19.30 -8.62
CA VAL A 10 -9.73 -18.71 -9.83
C VAL A 10 -8.68 -18.27 -10.84
N ASP A 11 -9.12 -18.10 -12.09
CA ASP A 11 -8.29 -17.56 -13.18
C ASP A 11 -8.01 -16.05 -12.97
N CYS A 12 -6.92 -15.53 -13.53
CA CYS A 12 -6.61 -14.09 -13.49
C CYS A 12 -7.65 -13.24 -14.23
N ASP A 13 -8.31 -13.82 -15.23
CA ASP A 13 -9.37 -13.17 -16.01
C ASP A 13 -10.77 -13.37 -15.42
N ALA A 14 -10.87 -13.93 -14.20
CA ALA A 14 -12.16 -14.17 -13.55
C ALA A 14 -12.98 -12.88 -13.36
N ASP A 15 -14.29 -12.95 -13.60
CA ASP A 15 -15.21 -11.85 -13.33
C ASP A 15 -15.49 -11.70 -11.82
N ASP A 16 -16.06 -10.56 -11.44
CA ASP A 16 -16.34 -10.22 -10.03
C ASP A 16 -17.29 -11.23 -9.37
N ASP A 17 -18.22 -11.78 -10.14
CA ASP A 17 -19.18 -12.80 -9.69
C ASP A 17 -18.47 -14.14 -9.37
N THR A 18 -17.50 -14.53 -10.18
CA THR A 18 -16.69 -15.73 -10.00
C THR A 18 -15.80 -15.60 -8.77
N ILE A 19 -15.13 -14.45 -8.60
CA ILE A 19 -14.31 -14.13 -7.43
C ILE A 19 -15.17 -14.20 -6.15
N LYS A 20 -16.37 -13.62 -6.17
CA LYS A 20 -17.29 -13.62 -5.04
C LYS A 20 -17.82 -15.02 -4.69
N LYS A 21 -18.15 -15.83 -5.71
CA LYS A 21 -18.58 -17.22 -5.51
C LYS A 21 -17.45 -18.07 -4.91
N ALA A 22 -16.23 -17.91 -5.42
CA ALA A 22 -15.06 -18.63 -4.94
C ALA A 22 -14.73 -18.30 -3.48
N TYR A 23 -14.73 -17.01 -3.13
CA TYR A 23 -14.54 -16.55 -1.75
C TYR A 23 -15.55 -17.20 -0.80
N ARG A 24 -16.86 -17.16 -1.11
CA ARG A 24 -17.89 -17.76 -0.26
C ARG A 24 -17.69 -19.26 -0.05
N LYS A 25 -17.32 -19.98 -1.11
CA LYS A 25 -17.05 -21.42 -1.07
C LYS A 25 -15.85 -21.74 -0.17
N LEU A 26 -14.75 -21.02 -0.34
CA LEU A 26 -13.51 -21.25 0.40
C LEU A 26 -13.62 -20.78 1.86
N ALA A 27 -14.29 -19.66 2.12
CA ALA A 27 -14.57 -19.17 3.47
C ALA A 27 -15.36 -20.19 4.29
N LEU A 28 -16.37 -20.84 3.70
CA LEU A 28 -17.13 -21.91 4.36
C LEU A 28 -16.29 -23.18 4.59
N LYS A 29 -15.42 -23.53 3.63
CA LYS A 29 -14.54 -24.71 3.72
C LYS A 29 -13.52 -24.57 4.84
N TRP A 30 -12.92 -23.39 4.97
CA TRP A 30 -11.84 -23.10 5.91
C TRP A 30 -12.28 -22.36 7.18
N HIS A 31 -13.59 -22.26 7.45
CA HIS A 31 -14.08 -21.63 8.67
C HIS A 31 -13.62 -22.41 9.92
N PRO A 32 -13.06 -21.76 10.96
CA PRO A 32 -12.57 -22.44 12.16
C PRO A 32 -13.67 -23.25 12.88
N ASP A 33 -14.90 -22.72 12.95
CA ASP A 33 -16.04 -23.43 13.57
C ASP A 33 -16.38 -24.78 12.90
N LYS A 34 -16.14 -24.91 11.59
CA LYS A 34 -16.40 -26.16 10.85
C LYS A 34 -15.23 -27.13 10.91
N ASN A 35 -14.08 -26.68 11.39
CA ASN A 35 -12.83 -27.45 11.44
C ASN A 35 -12.19 -27.40 12.84
N PRO A 36 -12.88 -27.87 13.89
CA PRO A 36 -12.42 -27.79 15.27
C PRO A 36 -11.13 -28.60 15.55
N SER A 37 -10.79 -29.56 14.68
CA SER A 37 -9.55 -30.34 14.78
C SER A 37 -8.32 -29.63 14.19
N ASN A 38 -8.50 -28.63 13.31
CA ASN A 38 -7.43 -27.95 12.58
C ASN A 38 -7.61 -26.42 12.63
N VAL A 39 -8.00 -25.89 13.79
CA VAL A 39 -8.38 -24.47 13.95
C VAL A 39 -7.25 -23.52 13.52
N GLU A 40 -5.99 -23.83 13.86
CA GLU A 40 -4.85 -22.95 13.58
C GLU A 40 -4.60 -22.82 12.06
N GLU A 41 -4.48 -23.93 11.34
CA GLU A 41 -4.30 -23.92 9.88
C GLU A 41 -5.52 -23.33 9.18
N CYS A 42 -6.73 -23.63 9.64
CA CYS A 42 -7.96 -23.06 9.07
C CYS A 42 -8.01 -21.55 9.24
N THR A 43 -7.63 -21.04 10.42
CA THR A 43 -7.55 -19.59 10.69
C THR A 43 -6.54 -18.93 9.75
N ARG A 44 -5.36 -19.54 9.56
CA ARG A 44 -4.32 -19.02 8.65
C ARG A 44 -4.80 -18.99 7.20
N TYR A 45 -5.41 -20.07 6.71
CA TYR A 45 -5.96 -20.12 5.35
C TYR A 45 -7.14 -19.19 5.14
N PHE A 46 -8.03 -19.08 6.13
CA PHE A 46 -9.18 -18.17 6.10
C PHE A 46 -8.71 -16.71 6.00
N ALA A 47 -7.68 -16.32 6.75
CA ALA A 47 -7.07 -15.01 6.65
C ALA A 47 -6.51 -14.72 5.24
N LEU A 48 -5.84 -15.69 4.60
CA LEU A 48 -5.34 -15.56 3.23
C LEU A 48 -6.48 -15.40 2.22
N ILE A 49 -7.56 -16.17 2.37
CA ILE A 49 -8.76 -16.09 1.52
C ILE A 49 -9.42 -14.71 1.66
N GLN A 50 -9.52 -14.20 2.88
CA GLN A 50 -10.06 -12.86 3.15
C GLN A 50 -9.20 -11.79 2.48
N GLN A 51 -7.88 -11.85 2.66
CA GLN A 51 -6.94 -10.91 2.03
C GLN A 51 -7.07 -10.90 0.50
N ALA A 52 -7.12 -12.09 -0.12
CA ALA A 52 -7.24 -12.19 -1.57
C ALA A 52 -8.56 -11.60 -2.07
N TYR A 53 -9.66 -11.83 -1.34
CA TYR A 53 -10.96 -11.27 -1.70
C TYR A 53 -11.03 -9.75 -1.51
N ASP A 54 -10.49 -9.21 -0.42
CA ASP A 54 -10.48 -7.77 -0.14
C ASP A 54 -9.86 -6.99 -1.30
N ILE A 55 -8.73 -7.46 -1.82
CA ILE A 55 -8.01 -6.83 -2.94
C ILE A 55 -8.72 -7.07 -4.28
N LEU A 56 -9.17 -8.30 -4.55
CA LEU A 56 -9.71 -8.67 -5.87
C LEU A 56 -11.17 -8.21 -6.07
N SER A 57 -11.90 -7.89 -5.00
CA SER A 57 -13.31 -7.48 -5.08
C SER A 57 -13.52 -5.99 -5.33
N ASP A 58 -12.54 -5.12 -5.04
CA ASP A 58 -12.59 -3.70 -5.37
C ASP A 58 -11.87 -3.44 -6.71
N PRO A 59 -12.53 -2.88 -7.74
CA PRO A 59 -11.92 -2.70 -9.06
C PRO A 59 -10.64 -1.85 -9.06
N GLN A 60 -10.55 -0.86 -8.16
CA GLN A 60 -9.38 0.00 -8.06
C GLN A 60 -8.21 -0.75 -7.39
N GLU A 61 -8.49 -1.49 -6.32
CA GLU A 61 -7.51 -2.32 -5.63
C GLU A 61 -7.04 -3.48 -6.53
N ARG A 62 -7.95 -4.12 -7.27
CA ARG A 62 -7.66 -5.17 -8.26
C ARG A 62 -6.80 -4.64 -9.40
N ALA A 63 -7.11 -3.47 -9.94
CA ALA A 63 -6.31 -2.85 -11.00
C ALA A 63 -4.89 -2.53 -10.51
N TRP A 64 -4.76 -2.01 -9.29
CA TRP A 64 -3.45 -1.76 -8.68
C TRP A 64 -2.70 -3.08 -8.46
N TYR A 65 -3.35 -4.12 -7.91
CA TYR A 65 -2.75 -5.44 -7.73
C TYR A 65 -2.25 -6.02 -9.05
N ASN A 66 -3.07 -6.00 -10.10
CA ASN A 66 -2.70 -6.53 -11.42
C ASN A 66 -1.48 -5.82 -12.00
N ARG A 67 -1.38 -4.49 -11.85
CA ARG A 67 -0.22 -3.71 -12.33
C ARG A 67 1.08 -4.07 -11.61
N HIS A 68 1.03 -4.36 -10.31
CA HIS A 68 2.23 -4.60 -9.51
C HIS A 68 2.49 -6.10 -9.23
N ARG A 69 1.57 -6.99 -9.65
CA ARG A 69 1.59 -8.44 -9.39
C ARG A 69 2.92 -9.08 -9.77
N GLU A 70 3.47 -8.75 -10.93
CA GLU A 70 4.74 -9.34 -11.38
C GLU A 70 5.92 -8.95 -10.50
N SER A 71 6.00 -7.68 -10.10
CA SER A 71 7.02 -7.18 -9.17
C SER A 71 6.90 -7.89 -7.80
N ILE A 72 5.67 -8.07 -7.33
CA ILE A 72 5.34 -8.77 -6.08
C ILE A 72 5.73 -10.26 -6.14
N LEU A 73 5.45 -10.95 -7.25
CA LEU A 73 5.72 -12.38 -7.40
C LEU A 73 7.19 -12.70 -7.65
N LYS A 74 7.91 -11.79 -8.33
CA LYS A 74 9.35 -11.93 -8.59
C LYS A 74 10.20 -11.62 -7.36
N GLY A 75 9.66 -10.92 -6.36
CA GLY A 75 10.36 -10.64 -5.11
C GLY A 75 11.68 -9.91 -5.39
N GLY A 76 11.61 -8.70 -5.95
CA GLY A 76 12.77 -7.83 -6.17
C GLY A 76 13.89 -8.48 -6.96
N ILE A 77 13.77 -8.54 -8.29
CA ILE A 77 14.88 -8.96 -9.15
C ILE A 77 15.49 -7.72 -9.80
N ASP A 78 16.52 -7.18 -9.15
CA ASP A 78 17.74 -6.72 -9.80
C ASP A 78 18.93 -7.02 -8.87
N GLU A 79 19.96 -7.69 -9.37
CA GLU A 79 21.14 -8.14 -8.59
C GLU A 79 22.12 -7.00 -8.26
N HIS A 80 21.73 -5.75 -8.52
CA HIS A 80 22.51 -4.57 -8.16
C HIS A 80 21.61 -3.51 -7.50
N TYR A 81 21.71 -3.42 -6.16
CA TYR A 81 21.11 -2.45 -5.24
C TYR A 81 19.71 -2.77 -4.69
N GLU A 82 19.66 -3.10 -3.40
CA GLU A 82 18.41 -3.20 -2.62
C GLU A 82 17.89 -1.78 -2.34
N ASP A 83 16.79 -1.38 -2.99
CA ASP A 83 16.02 -0.21 -2.58
C ASP A 83 15.40 -0.51 -1.21
N ASN A 84 16.01 -0.01 -0.13
CA ASN A 84 15.57 -0.21 1.25
C ASN A 84 14.27 0.55 1.60
N SER A 85 13.49 0.90 0.58
CA SER A 85 12.19 1.55 0.71
C SER A 85 11.16 0.59 1.31
N LEU A 86 10.24 1.13 2.11
CA LEU A 86 9.15 0.35 2.69
C LEU A 86 8.27 -0.24 1.59
N ASN A 87 8.18 -1.57 1.58
CA ASN A 87 7.21 -2.29 0.75
C ASN A 87 5.80 -2.09 1.33
N LEU A 88 4.94 -1.40 0.57
CA LEU A 88 3.58 -1.08 1.00
C LEU A 88 2.58 -2.23 0.82
N PHE A 89 2.93 -3.23 0.02
CA PHE A 89 2.04 -4.33 -0.32
C PHE A 89 1.45 -5.07 0.90
N PRO A 90 2.23 -5.41 1.94
CA PRO A 90 1.71 -6.10 3.12
C PRO A 90 0.66 -5.30 3.90
N TYR A 91 0.48 -4.02 3.60
CA TYR A 91 -0.45 -3.11 4.28
C TYR A 91 -1.77 -2.88 3.51
N PHE A 92 -1.90 -3.43 2.29
CA PHE A 92 -3.14 -3.47 1.50
C PHE A 92 -4.04 -4.65 1.91
N THR A 93 -4.18 -4.90 3.21
CA THR A 93 -5.00 -6.00 3.71
C THR A 93 -5.56 -5.68 5.08
N SER A 94 -6.79 -6.12 5.34
CA SER A 94 -7.40 -6.04 6.67
C SER A 94 -6.67 -6.90 7.71
N THR A 95 -5.84 -7.85 7.27
CA THR A 95 -5.08 -8.76 8.14
C THR A 95 -3.79 -8.15 8.69
N CYS A 96 -3.35 -6.99 8.20
CA CYS A 96 -2.10 -6.37 8.67
C CYS A 96 -2.24 -5.73 10.06
N TYR A 97 -3.48 -5.54 10.53
CA TYR A 97 -3.80 -5.06 11.86
C TYR A 97 -4.84 -5.97 12.54
N SER A 98 -4.87 -5.93 13.87
CA SER A 98 -5.83 -6.65 14.70
C SER A 98 -6.71 -5.66 15.45
N GLY A 99 -7.90 -5.41 14.89
CA GLY A 99 -8.90 -4.54 15.50
C GLY A 99 -8.57 -3.05 15.49
N PHE A 100 -9.50 -2.29 16.07
CA PHE A 100 -9.48 -0.83 16.17
C PHE A 100 -9.47 -0.35 17.63
N ASP A 101 -9.21 -1.25 18.57
CA ASP A 101 -9.19 -0.95 20.00
C ASP A 101 -7.75 -0.92 20.54
N ASP A 102 -7.62 -0.43 21.77
CA ASP A 102 -6.33 -0.44 22.48
C ASP A 102 -6.00 -1.82 23.07
N ASN A 103 -6.87 -2.82 22.93
CA ASN A 103 -6.62 -4.15 23.50
C ASN A 103 -5.45 -4.82 22.77
N HIS A 104 -5.25 -4.47 21.50
CA HIS A 104 -4.16 -4.96 20.67
C HIS A 104 -3.06 -3.89 20.51
N LYS A 105 -2.52 -3.37 21.63
CA LYS A 105 -1.61 -2.21 21.66
C LYS A 105 -0.48 -2.22 20.62
N ALA A 106 0.05 -3.39 20.23
CA ALA A 106 1.15 -3.49 19.28
C ALA A 106 0.74 -3.69 17.81
N LYS A 107 -0.50 -4.11 17.52
CA LYS A 107 -0.96 -4.44 16.15
C LYS A 107 -2.32 -3.85 15.79
N ASN A 108 -2.87 -2.92 16.56
CA ASN A 108 -4.11 -2.26 16.17
C ASN A 108 -3.90 -1.37 14.93
N PHE A 109 -5.00 -1.08 14.24
CA PHE A 109 -5.06 -0.27 13.02
C PHE A 109 -4.23 1.01 13.09
N TYR A 110 -4.36 1.77 14.17
CA TYR A 110 -3.73 3.08 14.30
C TYR A 110 -2.23 3.00 14.48
N VAL A 111 -1.74 2.02 15.26
CA VAL A 111 -0.31 1.82 15.48
C VAL A 111 0.36 1.35 14.19
N VAL A 112 -0.23 0.38 13.49
CA VAL A 112 0.32 -0.18 12.25
C VAL A 112 0.47 0.91 11.20
N TYR A 113 -0.61 1.65 10.91
CA TYR A 113 -0.56 2.65 9.85
C TYR A 113 0.23 3.91 10.25
N ARG A 114 0.25 4.30 11.53
CA ARG A 114 1.16 5.35 12.01
C ARG A 114 2.63 4.99 11.74
N GLN A 115 3.05 3.78 12.10
CA GLN A 115 4.43 3.34 11.83
C GLN A 115 4.77 3.34 10.34
N VAL A 116 3.82 2.93 9.48
CA VAL A 116 3.99 2.99 8.02
C VAL A 116 4.23 4.43 7.55
N PHE A 117 3.37 5.38 7.94
CA PHE A 117 3.51 6.76 7.50
C PHE A 117 4.69 7.49 8.14
N ASP A 118 5.08 7.16 9.37
CA ASP A 118 6.28 7.70 10.01
C ASP A 118 7.55 7.21 9.28
N THR A 119 7.56 5.96 8.82
CA THR A 119 8.66 5.41 8.00
C THR A 119 8.70 6.09 6.65
N LEU A 120 7.54 6.24 5.97
CA LEU A 120 7.45 6.95 4.69
C LEU A 120 7.89 8.41 4.79
N ALA A 121 7.52 9.10 5.87
CA ALA A 121 7.96 10.47 6.11
C ALA A 121 9.48 10.53 6.31
N SER A 122 10.04 9.58 7.07
CA SER A 122 11.48 9.48 7.32
C SER A 122 12.29 9.26 6.05
N GLU A 123 11.81 8.41 5.13
CA GLU A 123 12.43 8.22 3.80
C GLU A 123 12.51 9.52 2.98
N ASP A 124 11.52 10.41 3.14
CA ASP A 124 11.46 11.69 2.45
C ASP A 124 12.26 12.78 3.18
N TYR A 125 12.26 12.79 4.52
CA TYR A 125 12.97 13.76 5.35
C TYR A 125 14.49 13.74 5.12
N GLU A 126 15.07 12.60 4.74
CA GLU A 126 16.48 12.52 4.32
C GLU A 126 16.83 13.47 3.15
N PHE A 127 15.83 13.91 2.40
CA PHE A 127 15.96 14.78 1.23
C PHE A 127 15.33 16.16 1.41
N LEU A 128 14.75 16.45 2.58
CA LEU A 128 14.17 17.74 2.92
C LEU A 128 15.18 18.64 3.62
N ASP A 129 15.04 19.95 3.42
CA ASP A 129 15.79 20.94 4.19
C ASP A 129 15.26 20.99 5.63
N GLU A 130 16.13 21.26 6.62
CA GLU A 130 15.79 21.34 8.06
C GLU A 130 14.65 22.32 8.41
N LYS A 131 14.31 23.24 7.49
CA LYS A 131 13.23 24.24 7.67
C LYS A 131 11.89 23.80 7.11
N SER A 132 11.81 22.61 6.53
CA SER A 132 10.58 22.10 5.92
C SER A 132 9.56 21.77 7.00
N GLU A 133 8.27 22.02 6.72
CA GLU A 133 7.19 21.65 7.63
C GLU A 133 7.13 20.13 7.80
N GLU A 134 6.89 19.68 9.03
CA GLU A 134 6.69 18.26 9.32
C GLU A 134 5.39 17.77 8.66
N TYR A 135 5.48 16.60 8.05
CA TYR A 135 4.34 15.88 7.49
C TYR A 135 3.33 15.53 8.59
N PRO A 136 2.02 15.64 8.33
CA PRO A 136 1.00 15.35 9.32
C PRO A 136 1.03 13.87 9.73
N SER A 137 0.95 13.63 11.04
CA SER A 137 0.90 12.29 11.62
C SER A 137 -0.47 11.62 11.41
N PHE A 138 -0.49 10.30 11.37
CA PHE A 138 -1.72 9.49 11.32
C PHE A 138 -2.60 9.64 12.57
N GLY A 139 -1.99 10.03 13.70
CA GLY A 139 -2.64 10.14 15.00
C GLY A 139 -2.95 8.78 15.64
N ASP A 140 -3.99 8.76 16.46
CA ASP A 140 -4.48 7.61 17.21
C ASP A 140 -6.01 7.49 17.10
N LYS A 141 -6.59 6.53 17.85
CA LYS A 141 -8.03 6.26 17.84
C LYS A 141 -8.91 7.44 18.29
N ASN A 142 -8.38 8.34 19.11
CA ASN A 142 -9.11 9.46 19.72
C ASN A 142 -8.85 10.78 18.99
N SER A 143 -8.05 10.75 17.93
CA SER A 143 -7.65 11.95 17.20
C SER A 143 -8.84 12.62 16.51
N SER A 144 -8.94 13.93 16.67
CA SER A 144 -9.96 14.79 16.07
C SER A 144 -9.96 14.70 14.55
N TYR A 145 -11.15 14.67 13.95
CA TYR A 145 -11.24 14.67 12.49
C TYR A 145 -10.69 15.96 11.90
N ASP A 146 -11.08 17.11 12.45
CA ASP A 146 -10.78 18.41 11.87
C ASP A 146 -9.31 18.79 12.03
N ASP A 147 -8.70 18.41 13.16
CA ASP A 147 -7.33 18.83 13.49
C ASP A 147 -6.25 17.84 13.03
N VAL A 148 -6.58 16.55 12.93
CA VAL A 148 -5.59 15.49 12.65
C VAL A 148 -5.97 14.66 11.43
N VAL A 149 -7.13 14.00 11.46
CA VAL A 149 -7.47 12.98 10.46
C VAL A 149 -7.69 13.60 9.07
N GLY A 150 -8.43 14.71 9.01
CA GLY A 150 -8.69 15.47 7.79
C GLY A 150 -7.41 16.00 7.14
N PRO A 151 -6.59 16.79 7.87
CA PRO A 151 -5.29 17.26 7.38
C PRO A 151 -4.37 16.13 6.93
N PHE A 152 -4.32 15.03 7.69
CA PHE A 152 -3.56 13.83 7.32
C PHE A 152 -3.99 13.29 5.94
N TYR A 153 -5.28 13.01 5.74
CA TYR A 153 -5.76 12.47 4.47
C TYR A 153 -5.70 13.47 3.31
N ALA A 154 -5.76 14.77 3.59
CA ALA A 154 -5.59 15.81 2.58
C ALA A 154 -4.14 15.83 2.05
N PHE A 155 -3.16 15.83 2.95
CA PHE A 155 -1.75 15.79 2.60
C PHE A 155 -1.38 14.47 1.92
N TRP A 156 -1.59 13.34 2.60
CA TRP A 156 -1.15 12.04 2.10
C TRP A 156 -1.94 11.56 0.87
N GLY A 157 -3.19 12.02 0.71
CA GLY A 157 -3.98 11.76 -0.50
C GLY A 157 -3.46 12.49 -1.75
N SER A 158 -2.66 13.54 -1.56
CA SER A 158 -2.01 14.31 -2.63
C SER A 158 -0.48 14.21 -2.60
N PHE A 159 0.06 13.28 -1.80
CA PHE A 159 1.49 13.13 -1.52
C PHE A 159 2.37 13.10 -2.76
N CYS A 160 3.50 13.81 -2.73
CA CYS A 160 4.55 13.77 -3.74
C CYS A 160 5.90 13.60 -3.04
N THR A 161 6.58 12.49 -3.29
CA THR A 161 7.93 12.27 -2.75
C THR A 161 8.91 13.32 -3.24
N VAL A 162 9.73 13.84 -2.33
CA VAL A 162 10.84 14.74 -2.66
C VAL A 162 12.13 13.99 -3.00
N ARG A 163 12.18 12.67 -2.80
CA ARG A 163 13.36 11.83 -3.07
C ARG A 163 13.86 12.05 -4.49
N SER A 164 15.19 12.04 -4.65
CA SER A 164 15.81 12.39 -5.93
C SER A 164 15.63 11.30 -6.99
N PHE A 165 15.67 10.02 -6.58
CA PHE A 165 15.77 8.84 -7.45
C PHE A 165 17.00 8.85 -8.37
N ALA A 166 18.02 9.67 -8.05
CA ALA A 166 19.23 9.81 -8.87
C ALA A 166 20.03 8.50 -9.00
N TRP A 167 19.87 7.57 -8.06
CA TRP A 167 20.48 6.24 -8.11
C TRP A 167 19.93 5.35 -9.23
N LEU A 168 18.79 5.70 -9.83
CA LEU A 168 18.21 4.99 -10.99
C LEU A 168 18.73 5.51 -12.34
N ASP A 169 19.66 6.46 -12.33
CA ASP A 169 20.25 6.99 -13.54
C ASP A 169 21.02 5.89 -14.28
N LYS A 170 20.51 5.52 -15.47
CA LYS A 170 21.11 4.49 -16.33
C LYS A 170 22.43 4.94 -16.97
N PHE A 171 22.57 6.23 -17.21
CA PHE A 171 23.68 6.80 -17.96
C PHE A 171 24.52 7.74 -17.09
N ASP A 172 25.84 7.56 -17.10
CA ASP A 172 26.76 8.55 -16.55
C ASP A 172 27.02 9.65 -17.57
N ILE A 173 26.55 10.87 -17.29
CA ILE A 173 26.68 12.01 -18.20
C ILE A 173 28.14 12.38 -18.51
N ARG A 174 29.11 11.91 -17.71
CA ARG A 174 30.56 12.13 -17.93
C ARG A 174 31.09 11.35 -19.13
N ASP A 175 30.42 10.26 -19.50
CA ASP A 175 30.82 9.40 -20.63
C ASP A 175 30.34 9.94 -21.98
N ALA A 176 29.60 11.05 -21.99
CA ALA A 176 29.02 11.61 -23.21
C ALA A 176 30.08 12.23 -24.14
N SER A 177 30.06 11.81 -25.41
CA SER A 177 31.02 12.28 -26.42
C SER A 177 30.82 13.74 -26.87
N ASN A 178 29.62 14.29 -26.71
CA ASN A 178 29.31 15.68 -27.04
C ASN A 178 28.03 16.17 -26.34
N ARG A 179 27.77 17.48 -26.42
CA ARG A 179 26.62 18.14 -25.78
C ARG A 179 25.25 17.57 -26.21
N ARG A 180 25.10 17.06 -27.43
CA ARG A 180 23.84 16.44 -27.87
C ARG A 180 23.61 15.11 -27.16
N VAL A 181 24.67 14.32 -26.99
CA VAL A 181 24.65 13.05 -26.25
C VAL A 181 24.38 13.30 -24.77
N VAL A 182 25.01 14.31 -24.15
CA VAL A 182 24.71 14.73 -22.76
C VAL A 182 23.20 14.99 -22.59
N LYS A 183 22.61 15.82 -23.45
CA LYS A 183 21.17 16.15 -23.36
C LYS A 183 20.27 14.93 -23.55
N ALA A 184 20.66 13.98 -24.39
CA ALA A 184 19.91 12.75 -24.59
C ALA A 184 19.98 11.84 -23.34
N MET A 185 21.16 11.69 -22.75
CA MET A 185 21.39 10.93 -21.52
C MET A 185 20.63 11.55 -20.34
N GLU A 186 20.74 12.87 -20.13
CA GLU A 186 19.99 13.60 -19.09
C GLU A 186 18.47 13.44 -19.24
N LYS A 187 17.97 13.49 -20.48
CA LYS A 187 16.55 13.32 -20.76
C LYS A 187 16.08 11.91 -20.40
N GLU A 188 16.86 10.89 -20.73
CA GLU A 188 16.50 9.50 -20.43
C GLU A 188 16.61 9.21 -18.93
N ASN A 189 17.67 9.67 -18.26
CA ASN A 189 17.78 9.59 -16.80
C ASN A 189 16.61 10.30 -16.11
N LYS A 190 16.28 11.54 -16.52
CA LYS A 190 15.11 12.25 -15.99
C LYS A 190 13.83 11.44 -16.18
N LYS A 191 13.62 10.85 -17.36
CA LYS A 191 12.44 10.03 -17.63
C LYS A 191 12.36 8.82 -16.69
N LEU A 192 13.47 8.15 -16.41
CA LEU A 192 13.53 7.05 -15.45
C LEU A 192 13.14 7.52 -14.04
N ARG A 193 13.77 8.60 -13.56
CA ARG A 193 13.45 9.16 -12.23
C ARG A 193 12.00 9.58 -12.10
N GLU A 194 11.46 10.31 -13.08
CA GLU A 194 10.05 10.74 -13.07
C GLU A 194 9.08 9.55 -13.14
N ALA A 195 9.44 8.48 -13.85
CA ALA A 195 8.63 7.26 -13.87
C ALA A 195 8.57 6.60 -12.49
N SER A 196 9.71 6.42 -11.81
CA SER A 196 9.78 5.82 -10.48
C SER A 196 9.16 6.70 -9.39
N LYS A 197 9.35 8.03 -9.45
CA LYS A 197 8.64 8.97 -8.56
C LYS A 197 7.13 8.84 -8.71
N ARG A 198 6.65 8.77 -9.95
CA ARG A 198 5.23 8.61 -10.24
C ARG A 198 4.69 7.29 -9.69
N GLU A 199 5.41 6.19 -9.89
CA GLU A 199 5.05 4.87 -9.34
C GLU A 199 4.96 4.92 -7.81
N ARG A 200 6.01 5.38 -7.11
CA ARG A 200 6.01 5.51 -5.64
C ARG A 200 4.85 6.37 -5.12
N ASN A 201 4.57 7.49 -5.78
CA ASN A 201 3.45 8.36 -5.43
C ASN A 201 2.10 7.67 -5.65
N GLU A 202 1.93 6.93 -6.74
CA GLU A 202 0.71 6.17 -7.02
C GLU A 202 0.48 5.06 -5.98
N GLU A 203 1.53 4.37 -5.53
CA GLU A 203 1.45 3.35 -4.47
C GLU A 203 1.01 3.95 -3.12
N ILE A 204 1.67 5.03 -2.68
CA ILE A 204 1.36 5.68 -1.39
C ILE A 204 -0.08 6.21 -1.42
N ARG A 205 -0.47 6.91 -2.49
CA ARG A 205 -1.84 7.44 -2.61
C ARG A 205 -2.89 6.33 -2.69
N ALA A 206 -2.58 5.21 -3.35
CA ALA A 206 -3.47 4.05 -3.36
C ALA A 206 -3.64 3.46 -1.95
N LEU A 207 -2.57 3.37 -1.16
CA LEU A 207 -2.63 2.92 0.23
C LEU A 207 -3.47 3.87 1.07
N VAL A 208 -3.28 5.18 0.91
CA VAL A 208 -4.07 6.20 1.61
C VAL A 208 -5.57 6.05 1.29
N ALA A 209 -5.92 5.83 0.03
CA ALA A 209 -7.31 5.58 -0.38
C ALA A 209 -7.86 4.28 0.22
N PHE A 210 -7.06 3.20 0.25
CA PHE A 210 -7.41 1.92 0.87
C PHE A 210 -7.74 2.08 2.36
N ILE A 211 -6.88 2.81 3.09
CA ILE A 211 -7.02 3.03 4.54
C ILE A 211 -8.22 3.95 4.82
N ARG A 212 -8.38 5.03 4.05
CA ARG A 212 -9.47 6.01 4.24
C ARG A 212 -10.86 5.38 4.20
N LYS A 213 -11.06 4.37 3.35
CA LYS A 213 -12.33 3.61 3.27
C LYS A 213 -12.61 2.79 4.55
N ARG A 214 -11.56 2.39 5.27
CA ARG A 214 -11.60 1.44 6.40
C ARG A 214 -11.45 2.12 7.77
N ASP A 215 -10.95 3.35 7.81
CA ASP A 215 -10.74 4.13 9.03
C ASP A 215 -12.06 4.45 9.76
N PRO A 216 -12.25 3.99 11.00
CA PRO A 216 -13.46 4.27 11.78
C PRO A 216 -13.71 5.77 12.00
N ARG A 217 -12.66 6.58 12.15
CA ARG A 217 -12.76 8.03 12.39
C ARG A 217 -13.35 8.74 11.18
N VAL A 218 -12.95 8.32 9.98
CA VAL A 218 -13.48 8.84 8.72
C VAL A 218 -14.94 8.42 8.52
N ARG A 219 -15.27 7.16 8.83
CA ARG A 219 -16.65 6.65 8.73
C ARG A 219 -17.60 7.34 9.69
N ALA A 220 -17.16 7.59 10.92
CA ALA A 220 -17.93 8.33 11.92
C ALA A 220 -18.25 9.75 11.45
N HIS A 221 -17.23 10.50 11.01
CA HIS A 221 -17.42 11.86 10.50
C HIS A 221 -18.35 11.90 9.27
N LYS A 222 -18.20 10.96 8.33
CA LYS A 222 -19.09 10.88 7.17
C LYS A 222 -20.56 10.68 7.58
N LYS A 223 -20.80 9.82 8.57
CA LYS A 223 -22.15 9.57 9.10
C LYS A 223 -22.73 10.83 9.78
N GLU A 224 -21.92 11.55 10.56
CA GLU A 224 -22.35 12.81 11.21
C GLU A 224 -22.73 13.89 10.20
N LEU A 225 -22.06 13.94 9.03
CA LEU A 225 -22.42 14.86 7.94
C LEU A 225 -23.70 14.45 7.21
N GLU A 226 -23.98 13.15 7.09
CA GLU A 226 -25.20 12.63 6.46
C GLU A 226 -26.45 12.83 7.34
N GLU A 227 -26.27 12.96 8.66
CA GLU A 227 -27.34 13.17 9.64
C GLU A 227 -27.70 14.66 9.87
N LYS A 228 -26.91 15.60 9.32
CA LYS A 228 -27.12 17.06 9.39
C LYS A 228 -27.82 17.60 8.14
#